data_AF-A0A1Y2UEM8-F1
#
_entry.id   AF-A0A1Y2UEM8-F1
#
_cell.length_a   1.000
_cell.length_b   1.000
_cell.length_c   1.000
_cell.angle_alpha   90.00
_cell.angle_beta   90.00
_cell.angle_gamma   90.00
#
_symmetry.space_group_name_H-M   'P 1'
#
loop_
_entity.id
_entity.type
_entity.pdbx_description
1 polymer ?
#
loop_
_entity_poly.entity_id
_entity_poly.type
_entity_poly.pdbx_seq_one_letter_code
_entity_poly.pdbx_strand_id
1 'polypeptide(L)'
;MTKNIRNQRASKWTFLIYKESAPNNYLQILDEIHVPFMLSPWHDKDIDLKTGKVKKAHKHGVLYFERLKSYSQVVALLEPLNGPEYIEIVHSTVGMYDYFTHAETPSKEPYNVDDIQYGCGFDLSEFLASQNQTGQINEILTIIDNKDIREFNDLVRVIREDDTNLLKLLASKSYFFSKYIDSVRYGRLDREG
;
A
#
# COMPACT_ATOMS: atom_id res chain seq x y z
N MET A 1 -25.35 12.12 -7.87
CA MET A 1 -25.59 12.18 -6.42
C MET A 1 -24.26 12.36 -5.71
N THR A 2 -23.89 13.60 -5.40
CA THR A 2 -22.69 13.90 -4.58
C THR A 2 -22.98 13.45 -3.16
N LYS A 3 -22.48 12.26 -2.80
CA LYS A 3 -22.49 11.76 -1.43
C LYS A 3 -21.78 12.81 -0.58
N ASN A 4 -22.47 13.41 0.40
CA ASN A 4 -21.91 14.49 1.22
C ASN A 4 -20.74 13.94 2.06
N ILE A 5 -19.52 14.05 1.53
CA ILE A 5 -18.29 13.53 2.13
C ILE A 5 -18.05 14.10 3.53
N ARG A 6 -18.61 15.29 3.83
CA ARG A 6 -18.48 15.95 5.13
C ARG A 6 -19.05 15.13 6.29
N ASN A 7 -20.02 14.26 6.02
CA ASN A 7 -20.64 13.38 7.02
C ASN A 7 -20.02 11.98 7.07
N GLN A 8 -19.07 11.66 6.18
CA GLN A 8 -18.47 10.34 6.11
C GLN A 8 -17.24 10.25 7.02
N ARG A 9 -16.96 9.04 7.48
CA ARG A 9 -15.77 8.73 8.25
C ARG A 9 -15.01 7.59 7.57
N ALA A 10 -13.70 7.71 7.50
CA ALA A 10 -12.82 6.69 6.95
C ALA A 10 -11.52 6.61 7.75
N SER A 11 -10.85 5.46 7.68
CA SER A 11 -9.50 5.27 8.23
C SER A 11 -8.41 5.69 7.25
N LYS A 12 -8.74 5.94 5.98
CA LYS A 12 -7.77 6.33 4.96
C LYS A 12 -8.32 7.50 4.15
N TRP A 13 -7.52 8.56 4.06
CA TRP A 13 -7.89 9.80 3.38
C TRP A 13 -6.76 10.22 2.45
N THR A 14 -7.11 10.59 1.22
CA THR A 14 -6.17 11.15 0.26
C THR A 14 -6.30 12.67 0.23
N PHE A 15 -5.20 13.35 -0.07
CA PHE A 15 -5.13 14.78 -0.23
C PHE A 15 -4.14 15.17 -1.32
N LEU A 16 -4.11 16.45 -1.68
CA LEU A 16 -3.17 16.98 -2.65
C LEU A 16 -2.51 18.26 -2.15
N ILE A 17 -1.19 18.37 -2.30
CA ILE A 17 -0.43 19.60 -2.07
C ILE A 17 0.17 20.11 -3.38
N TYR A 18 0.18 21.42 -3.58
CA TYR A 18 0.78 22.04 -4.76
C TYR A 18 2.17 22.57 -4.45
N LYS A 19 3.12 22.41 -5.37
CA LYS A 19 4.51 22.83 -5.18
C LYS A 19 4.66 24.33 -4.92
N GLU A 20 3.78 25.14 -5.52
CA GLU A 20 3.80 26.60 -5.40
C GLU A 20 3.30 27.13 -4.05
N SER A 21 2.49 26.34 -3.34
CA SER A 21 1.86 26.76 -2.09
C SER A 21 2.23 25.90 -0.90
N ALA A 22 2.77 24.68 -1.09
CA ALA A 22 3.18 23.83 0.01
C ALA A 22 4.33 24.48 0.80
N PRO A 23 4.29 24.41 2.14
CA PRO A 23 5.39 24.89 2.96
C PRO A 23 6.67 24.08 2.66
N ASN A 24 7.84 24.72 2.65
CA ASN A 24 9.10 24.04 2.34
C ASN A 24 9.40 22.86 3.28
N ASN A 25 8.88 22.90 4.50
CA ASN A 25 9.00 21.87 5.53
C ASN A 25 7.78 20.93 5.60
N TYR A 26 7.04 20.73 4.51
CA TYR A 26 5.85 19.86 4.48
C TYR A 26 6.06 18.45 5.05
N LEU A 27 7.26 17.86 4.88
CA LEU A 27 7.58 16.56 5.48
C LEU A 27 7.62 16.61 7.00
N GLN A 28 8.26 17.64 7.58
CA GLN A 28 8.31 17.81 9.04
C GLN A 28 6.90 18.01 9.62
N ILE A 29 6.07 18.79 8.93
CA ILE A 29 4.67 18.99 9.31
C ILE A 29 3.90 17.66 9.31
N LEU A 30 4.09 16.82 8.28
CA LEU A 30 3.46 15.49 8.22
C LEU A 30 3.98 14.55 9.32
N ASP A 31 5.27 14.64 9.66
CA ASP A 31 5.86 13.87 10.74
C ASP A 31 5.27 14.26 12.11
N GLU A 32 5.03 15.56 12.34
CA GLU A 32 4.42 16.08 13.58
C GLU A 32 2.94 15.68 13.77
N ILE A 33 2.24 15.31 12.69
CA ILE A 33 0.87 14.76 12.79
C ILE A 33 0.88 13.38 13.47
N HIS A 34 2.02 12.67 13.43
CA HIS A 34 2.19 11.33 13.99
C HIS A 34 1.18 10.30 13.44
N VAL A 35 0.85 10.44 12.15
CA VAL A 35 -0.02 9.51 11.42
C VAL A 35 0.77 8.93 10.26
N PRO A 36 0.82 7.60 10.10
CA PRO A 36 1.49 6.99 8.96
C PRO A 36 0.97 7.58 7.64
N PHE A 37 1.90 7.94 6.76
CA PHE A 37 1.56 8.59 5.50
C PHE A 37 2.41 8.08 4.34
N MET A 38 1.90 8.28 3.13
CA MET A 38 2.62 8.08 1.87
C MET A 38 2.33 9.29 0.96
N LEU A 39 3.35 9.76 0.24
CA LEU A 39 3.29 10.83 -0.74
C LEU A 39 3.82 10.33 -2.08
N SER A 40 3.12 10.65 -3.16
CA SER A 40 3.58 10.42 -4.53
C SER A 40 4.87 11.21 -4.81
N PRO A 41 5.57 10.91 -5.91
CA PRO A 41 6.51 11.83 -6.54
C PRO A 41 5.83 13.17 -6.87
N TRP A 42 6.60 14.19 -7.23
CA TRP A 42 6.00 15.41 -7.78
C TRP A 42 5.40 15.11 -9.16
N HIS A 43 4.08 15.25 -9.27
CA HIS A 43 3.36 15.16 -10.53
C HIS A 43 3.45 16.49 -11.27
N ASP A 44 4.46 16.63 -12.13
CA ASP A 44 4.74 17.83 -12.92
C ASP A 44 4.56 17.64 -14.44
N LYS A 45 4.19 16.43 -14.86
CA LYS A 45 3.94 16.08 -16.27
C LYS A 45 2.47 15.83 -16.60
N ASP A 46 1.59 15.95 -15.60
CA ASP A 46 0.17 15.66 -15.76
C ASP A 46 -0.51 16.65 -16.72
N ILE A 47 -1.26 16.12 -17.68
CA ILE A 47 -2.02 16.93 -18.66
C ILE A 47 -3.49 16.98 -18.26
N ASP A 48 -4.07 18.18 -18.28
CA ASP A 48 -5.51 18.36 -18.14
C ASP A 48 -6.22 17.99 -19.45
N LEU A 49 -7.08 16.97 -19.40
CA LEU A 49 -7.74 16.41 -20.59
C LEU A 49 -8.73 17.38 -21.25
N LYS A 50 -9.23 18.40 -20.54
CA LYS A 50 -10.19 19.37 -21.10
C LYS A 50 -9.49 20.51 -21.81
N THR A 51 -8.33 20.93 -21.30
CA THR A 51 -7.62 22.12 -21.76
C THR A 51 -6.35 21.79 -22.54
N GLY A 52 -5.84 20.56 -22.45
CA GLY A 52 -4.58 20.12 -23.02
C GLY A 52 -3.34 20.73 -22.36
N LYS A 53 -3.50 21.48 -21.26
CA LYS A 53 -2.41 22.16 -20.56
C LYS A 53 -1.80 21.29 -19.47
N VAL A 54 -0.52 21.49 -19.20
CA VAL A 54 0.16 20.89 -18.05
C VAL A 54 -0.49 21.43 -16.76
N LYS A 55 -0.83 20.51 -15.86
CA LYS A 55 -1.37 20.84 -14.54
C LYS A 55 -0.29 21.44 -13.65
N LYS A 56 -0.71 22.20 -12.64
CA LYS A 56 0.19 22.68 -11.60
C LYS A 56 0.89 21.49 -10.94
N ALA A 57 2.20 21.61 -10.69
CA ALA A 57 2.96 20.56 -10.04
C ALA A 57 2.40 20.26 -8.64
N HIS A 58 2.09 18.99 -8.37
CA HIS A 58 1.43 18.57 -7.15
C HIS A 58 1.95 17.24 -6.62
N LYS A 59 1.68 16.93 -5.35
CA LYS A 59 1.83 15.60 -4.77
C LYS A 59 0.48 15.12 -4.29
N HIS A 60 0.18 13.86 -4.55
CA HIS A 60 -0.88 13.15 -3.85
C HIS A 60 -0.33 12.61 -2.54
N GLY A 61 -1.13 12.67 -1.48
CA GLY A 61 -0.79 12.12 -0.18
C GLY A 61 -1.90 11.24 0.35
N VAL A 62 -1.56 10.24 1.17
CA VAL A 62 -2.53 9.42 1.90
C VAL A 62 -2.16 9.41 3.37
N LEU A 63 -3.14 9.63 4.24
CA LEU A 63 -3.04 9.41 5.68
C LEU A 63 -3.71 8.09 6.07
N TYR A 64 -3.03 7.28 6.88
CA TYR A 64 -3.49 5.98 7.36
C TYR A 64 -3.77 6.05 8.86
N PHE A 65 -5.03 6.21 9.23
CA PHE A 65 -5.48 6.29 10.61
C PHE A 65 -5.86 4.92 11.17
N GLU A 66 -5.49 4.65 12.43
CA GLU A 66 -5.94 3.46 13.16
C GLU A 66 -7.46 3.45 13.41
N ARG A 67 -8.06 4.64 13.53
CA ARG A 67 -9.49 4.83 13.80
C ARG A 67 -10.11 5.76 12.77
N LEU A 68 -11.40 5.59 12.53
CA LEU A 68 -12.14 6.41 11.57
C LEU A 68 -12.09 7.91 11.95
N LYS A 69 -11.67 8.75 11.00
CA LYS A 69 -11.70 10.21 11.10
C LYS A 69 -12.80 10.78 10.20
N SER A 70 -13.44 11.87 10.62
CA SER A 70 -14.33 12.65 9.76
C SER A 70 -13.53 13.56 8.83
N TYR A 71 -14.17 14.00 7.75
CA TYR A 71 -13.59 15.00 6.84
C TYR A 71 -13.06 16.24 7.58
N SER A 72 -13.83 16.80 8.52
CA SER A 72 -13.43 17.98 9.29
C SER A 72 -12.19 17.75 10.16
N GLN A 73 -12.03 16.55 10.74
CA GLN A 73 -10.83 16.20 11.49
C GLN A 73 -9.61 16.15 10.58
N VAL A 74 -9.76 15.60 9.37
CA VAL A 74 -8.68 15.51 8.40
C VAL A 74 -8.28 16.89 7.87
N VAL A 75 -9.25 17.76 7.57
CA VAL A 75 -8.99 19.15 7.20
C VAL A 75 -8.19 19.87 8.27
N ALA A 76 -8.57 19.72 9.55
CA ALA A 76 -7.85 20.36 10.65
C ALA A 76 -6.40 19.87 10.80
N LEU A 77 -6.15 18.57 10.55
CA LEU A 77 -4.79 18.01 10.58
C LEU A 77 -3.92 18.50 9.42
N LEU A 78 -4.53 18.77 8.26
CA LEU A 78 -3.83 19.18 7.05
C LEU A 78 -3.75 20.72 6.89
N GLU A 79 -4.39 21.49 7.77
CA GLU A 79 -4.36 22.96 7.73
C GLU A 79 -2.93 23.53 7.70
N PRO A 80 -1.96 23.02 8.48
CA PRO A 80 -0.57 23.49 8.44
C PRO A 80 0.15 23.26 7.11
N LEU A 81 -0.38 22.40 6.24
CA LEU A 81 0.11 22.21 4.86
C LEU A 81 -0.45 23.26 3.88
N ASN A 82 -0.95 24.38 4.40
CA ASN A 82 -1.72 25.38 3.69
C ASN A 82 -3.06 24.85 3.13
N GLY A 83 -3.71 23.97 3.91
CA GLY A 83 -5.08 23.51 3.67
C GLY A 83 -5.31 22.91 2.27
N PRO A 84 -4.94 21.64 2.04
CA PRO A 84 -5.16 20.92 0.79
C PRO A 84 -6.57 21.13 0.24
N GLU A 85 -6.65 21.62 -1.00
CA GLU A 85 -7.93 21.92 -1.67
C GLU A 85 -8.76 20.65 -1.93
N TYR A 86 -8.07 19.53 -2.13
CA TYR A 86 -8.65 18.23 -2.42
C TYR A 86 -8.41 17.28 -1.26
N ILE A 87 -9.49 16.77 -0.68
CA ILE A 87 -9.47 15.74 0.37
C ILE A 87 -10.60 14.74 0.08
N GLU A 88 -10.27 13.47 -0.10
CA GLU A 88 -11.22 12.41 -0.41
C GLU A 88 -10.96 11.11 0.36
N ILE A 89 -11.95 10.23 0.41
CA ILE A 89 -11.82 8.91 1.04
C ILE A 89 -11.08 7.98 0.08
N VAL A 90 -10.08 7.26 0.60
CA VAL A 90 -9.41 6.21 -0.18
C VAL A 90 -10.29 4.97 -0.22
N HIS A 91 -10.75 4.61 -1.41
CA HIS A 91 -11.55 3.40 -1.64
C HIS A 91 -10.71 2.14 -1.87
N SER A 92 -9.54 2.28 -2.50
CA SER A 92 -8.57 1.20 -2.74
C SER A 92 -7.17 1.76 -2.54
N THR A 93 -6.40 1.15 -1.64
CA THR A 93 -5.00 1.53 -1.44
C THR A 93 -4.12 1.07 -2.60
N VAL A 94 -4.48 -0.05 -3.23
CA VAL A 94 -3.81 -0.57 -4.44
C VAL A 94 -3.94 0.45 -5.57
N GLY A 95 -5.18 0.83 -5.88
CA GLY A 95 -5.45 1.79 -6.94
C GLY A 95 -4.87 3.17 -6.65
N MET A 96 -4.72 3.55 -5.38
CA MET A 96 -4.05 4.80 -5.00
C MET A 96 -2.53 4.72 -5.22
N TYR A 97 -1.90 3.58 -4.94
CA TYR A 97 -0.48 3.37 -5.21
C TYR A 97 -0.17 3.35 -6.72
N ASP A 98 -0.98 2.64 -7.52
CA ASP A 98 -0.83 2.65 -8.98
C ASP A 98 -1.04 4.05 -9.55
N TYR A 99 -1.96 4.81 -8.95
CA TYR A 99 -2.23 6.19 -9.31
C TYR A 99 -1.06 7.13 -8.96
N PHE A 100 -0.32 6.90 -7.87
CA PHE A 100 0.86 7.70 -7.50
C PHE A 100 2.00 7.62 -8.52
N THR A 101 2.07 6.53 -9.28
CA THR A 101 3.18 6.27 -10.20
C THR A 101 2.73 6.21 -11.66
N HIS A 102 1.42 6.26 -11.91
CA HIS A 102 0.78 6.01 -13.20
C HIS A 102 1.20 4.68 -13.85
N ALA A 103 1.61 3.69 -13.05
CA ALA A 103 2.16 2.43 -13.53
C ALA A 103 1.24 1.70 -14.54
N GLU A 104 -0.08 1.79 -14.34
CA GLU A 104 -1.08 1.12 -15.19
C GLU A 104 -1.96 2.09 -16.00
N THR A 105 -1.50 3.34 -16.23
CA THR A 105 -2.26 4.31 -17.04
C THR A 105 -1.53 4.59 -18.36
N PRO A 106 -1.83 3.87 -19.46
CA PRO A 106 -1.11 4.00 -20.73
C PRO A 106 -1.11 5.40 -21.34
N SER A 107 -2.06 6.24 -20.93
CA SER A 107 -2.24 7.61 -21.43
C SER A 107 -1.47 8.67 -20.63
N LYS A 108 -0.71 8.27 -19.60
CA LYS A 108 0.03 9.20 -18.74
C LYS A 108 1.49 8.79 -18.63
N GLU A 109 2.36 9.78 -18.42
CA GLU A 109 3.76 9.52 -18.14
C GLU A 109 3.89 8.83 -16.76
N PRO A 110 4.64 7.72 -16.66
CA PRO A 110 4.95 7.08 -15.39
C PRO A 110 5.94 7.91 -14.55
N TYR A 111 5.82 7.80 -13.23
CA TYR A 111 6.76 8.37 -12.27
C TYR A 111 7.55 7.27 -11.55
N ASN A 112 8.73 7.60 -11.04
CA ASN A 112 9.58 6.64 -10.36
C ASN A 112 9.02 6.27 -8.98
N VAL A 113 8.91 4.96 -8.72
CA VAL A 113 8.50 4.41 -7.41
C VAL A 113 9.47 4.80 -6.29
N ASP A 114 10.76 4.97 -6.61
CA ASP A 114 11.79 5.31 -5.62
C ASP A 114 11.65 6.76 -5.09
N ASP A 115 10.88 7.61 -5.79
CA ASP A 115 10.61 8.99 -5.39
C ASP A 115 9.39 9.10 -4.45
N ILE A 116 8.75 7.97 -4.10
CA ILE A 116 7.69 7.92 -3.10
C ILE A 116 8.29 8.23 -1.73
N GLN A 117 7.66 9.17 -1.04
CA GLN A 117 8.03 9.53 0.33
C GLN A 117 7.02 8.95 1.31
N TYR A 118 7.46 8.47 2.45
CA TYR A 118 6.60 7.90 3.48
C TYR A 118 7.23 8.09 4.86
N GLY A 119 6.41 8.06 5.90
CA GLY A 119 6.86 8.38 7.26
C GLY A 119 5.91 7.90 8.34
N CYS A 120 6.20 8.28 9.59
CA CYS A 120 5.39 7.94 10.75
C CYS A 120 5.10 6.44 10.92
N GLY A 121 6.09 5.58 10.63
CA GLY A 121 5.96 4.13 10.78
C GLY A 121 5.18 3.44 9.66
N PHE A 122 4.90 4.12 8.54
CA PHE A 122 4.39 3.45 7.35
C PHE A 122 5.42 2.47 6.80
N ASP A 123 5.07 1.18 6.74
CA ASP A 123 5.92 0.13 6.18
C ASP A 123 5.58 -0.07 4.69
N LEU A 124 6.37 0.57 3.82
CA LEU A 124 6.19 0.44 2.38
C LEU A 124 6.45 -1.00 1.90
N SER A 125 7.42 -1.70 2.49
CA SER A 125 7.76 -3.07 2.11
C SER A 125 6.61 -4.03 2.42
N GLU A 126 6.01 -3.94 3.61
CA GLU A 126 4.81 -4.70 3.98
C GLU A 126 3.62 -4.33 3.09
N PHE A 127 3.44 -3.04 2.79
CA PHE A 127 2.39 -2.58 1.90
C PHE A 127 2.51 -3.21 0.50
N LEU A 128 3.70 -3.19 -0.11
CA LEU A 128 3.95 -3.78 -1.43
C LEU A 128 3.78 -5.30 -1.42
N ALA A 129 4.30 -5.97 -0.39
CA ALA A 129 4.13 -7.41 -0.21
C ALA A 129 2.63 -7.80 -0.18
N SER A 130 1.80 -7.02 0.53
CA SER A 130 0.37 -7.28 0.61
C SER A 130 -0.38 -7.17 -0.73
N GLN A 131 0.19 -6.47 -1.73
CA GLN A 131 -0.40 -6.37 -3.07
C GLN A 131 -0.19 -7.64 -3.90
N ASN A 132 0.88 -8.40 -3.63
CA ASN A 132 1.21 -9.63 -4.37
C ASN A 132 0.97 -10.90 -3.53
N GLN A 133 -0.11 -10.93 -2.75
CA GLN A 133 -0.38 -12.06 -1.85
C GLN A 133 -0.45 -13.40 -2.60
N THR A 134 -1.00 -13.45 -3.82
CA THR A 134 -1.04 -14.67 -4.64
C THR A 134 0.36 -15.14 -5.06
N GLY A 135 1.23 -14.22 -5.47
CA GLY A 135 2.62 -14.54 -5.79
C GLY A 135 3.37 -15.10 -4.59
N GLN A 136 3.19 -14.49 -3.42
CA GLN A 136 3.77 -14.97 -2.17
C GLN A 136 3.25 -16.36 -1.75
N ILE A 137 1.95 -16.63 -1.94
CA ILE A 137 1.41 -17.98 -1.71
C ILE A 137 2.09 -18.99 -2.64
N ASN A 138 2.19 -18.69 -3.94
CA ASN A 138 2.82 -19.57 -4.92
C ASN A 138 4.30 -19.80 -4.61
N GLU A 139 5.01 -18.79 -4.12
CA GLU A 139 6.39 -18.90 -3.68
C GLU A 139 6.52 -19.86 -2.49
N ILE A 140 5.67 -19.72 -1.46
CA ILE A 140 5.65 -20.64 -0.31
C ILE A 140 5.33 -22.08 -0.77
N LEU A 141 4.36 -22.26 -1.68
CA LEU A 141 4.06 -23.59 -2.25
C LEU A 141 5.25 -24.17 -3.02
N THR A 142 5.94 -23.36 -3.82
CA THR A 142 7.15 -23.76 -4.56
C THR A 142 8.28 -24.16 -3.61
N ILE A 143 8.44 -23.47 -2.48
CA ILE A 143 9.40 -23.85 -1.42
C ILE A 143 9.04 -25.20 -0.82
N ILE A 144 7.76 -25.45 -0.52
CA ILE A 144 7.28 -26.72 0.01
C ILE A 144 7.62 -27.86 -0.97
N ASP A 145 7.30 -27.67 -2.25
CA ASP A 145 7.49 -28.71 -3.27
C ASP A 145 8.98 -28.97 -3.56
N ASN A 146 9.78 -27.92 -3.77
CA ASN A 146 11.19 -28.05 -4.14
C ASN A 146 12.08 -28.60 -3.01
N LYS A 147 11.77 -28.24 -1.76
CA LYS A 147 12.52 -28.71 -0.58
C LYS A 147 11.90 -29.96 0.06
N ASP A 148 10.87 -30.53 -0.57
CA ASP A 148 10.13 -31.69 -0.10
C ASP A 148 9.64 -31.55 1.35
N ILE A 149 9.15 -30.37 1.71
CA ILE A 149 8.78 -30.07 3.10
C ILE A 149 7.56 -30.89 3.50
N ARG A 150 7.68 -31.61 4.61
CA ARG A 150 6.62 -32.47 5.14
C ARG A 150 6.08 -32.05 6.48
N GLU A 151 6.76 -31.17 7.22
CA GLU A 151 6.30 -30.68 8.51
C GLU A 151 6.19 -29.16 8.50
N PHE A 152 5.13 -28.63 9.13
CA PHE A 152 4.92 -27.18 9.19
C PHE A 152 6.06 -26.45 9.92
N ASN A 153 6.68 -27.09 10.92
CA ASN A 153 7.84 -26.52 11.63
C ASN A 153 9.02 -26.29 10.67
N ASP A 154 9.30 -27.24 9.78
CA ASP A 154 10.40 -27.13 8.82
C ASP A 154 10.13 -25.99 7.82
N LEU A 155 8.88 -25.82 7.38
CA LEU A 155 8.48 -24.68 6.56
C LEU A 155 8.73 -23.35 7.29
N VAL A 156 8.32 -23.25 8.56
CA VAL A 156 8.53 -22.04 9.36
C VAL A 156 10.03 -21.75 9.52
N ARG A 157 10.88 -22.76 9.73
CA ARG A 157 12.34 -22.61 9.85
C ARG A 157 12.97 -22.11 8.55
N VAL A 158 12.53 -22.62 7.40
CA VAL A 158 13.03 -22.17 6.11
C VAL A 158 12.66 -20.71 5.84
N ILE A 159 11.41 -20.33 6.10
CA ILE A 159 10.92 -18.99 5.75
C ILE A 159 11.42 -17.92 6.73
N ARG A 160 11.50 -18.23 8.02
CA ARG A 160 11.87 -17.23 9.06
C ARG A 160 13.29 -16.67 8.91
N GLU A 161 14.18 -17.38 8.23
CA GLU A 161 15.58 -16.96 8.03
C GLU A 161 15.73 -16.08 6.78
N ASP A 162 14.73 -16.06 5.91
CA ASP A 162 14.83 -15.49 4.56
C ASP A 162 13.92 -14.28 4.38
N ASP A 163 12.61 -14.42 4.66
CA ASP A 163 11.63 -13.38 4.36
C ASP A 163 10.57 -13.22 5.48
N THR A 164 10.61 -12.07 6.16
CA THR A 164 9.68 -11.72 7.24
C THR A 164 8.25 -11.49 6.74
N ASN A 165 8.05 -11.01 5.51
CA ASN A 165 6.72 -10.84 4.92
C ASN A 165 6.09 -12.19 4.58
N LEU A 166 6.87 -13.13 4.03
CA LEU A 166 6.40 -14.52 3.85
C LEU A 166 6.09 -15.17 5.19
N LEU A 167 6.88 -14.91 6.24
CA LEU A 167 6.61 -15.41 7.59
C LEU A 167 5.27 -14.87 8.14
N LYS A 168 5.02 -13.55 8.00
CA LYS A 168 3.74 -12.93 8.39
C LYS A 168 2.57 -13.57 7.64
N LEU A 169 2.70 -13.76 6.33
CA LEU A 169 1.69 -14.41 5.49
C LEU A 169 1.45 -15.86 5.93
N LEU A 170 2.52 -16.63 6.13
CA LEU A 170 2.49 -18.01 6.60
C LEU A 170 1.73 -18.13 7.92
N ALA A 171 2.03 -17.25 8.89
CA ALA A 171 1.34 -17.22 10.18
C ALA A 171 -0.16 -16.91 10.01
N SER A 172 -0.51 -15.94 9.15
CA SER A 172 -1.89 -15.54 8.89
C SER A 172 -2.74 -16.61 8.18
N LYS A 173 -2.11 -17.51 7.42
CA LYS A 173 -2.76 -18.58 6.63
C LYS A 173 -2.27 -19.99 7.03
N SER A 174 -1.84 -20.16 8.27
CA SER A 174 -1.22 -21.40 8.77
C SER A 174 -2.03 -22.66 8.50
N TYR A 175 -3.36 -22.60 8.61
CA TYR A 175 -4.25 -23.73 8.31
C TYR A 175 -4.16 -24.18 6.85
N PHE A 176 -4.16 -23.25 5.89
CA PHE A 176 -4.08 -23.57 4.46
C PHE A 176 -2.77 -24.29 4.14
N PHE A 177 -1.65 -23.74 4.61
CA PHE A 177 -0.33 -24.33 4.36
C PHE A 177 -0.16 -25.68 5.06
N SER A 178 -0.65 -25.81 6.30
CA SER A 178 -0.63 -27.11 7.01
C SER A 178 -1.43 -28.16 6.24
N LYS A 179 -2.61 -27.82 5.71
CA LYS A 179 -3.43 -28.74 4.91
C LYS A 179 -2.79 -29.12 3.58
N TYR A 180 -2.10 -28.19 2.95
CA TYR A 180 -1.34 -28.49 1.74
C TYR A 180 -0.20 -29.49 2.04
N ILE A 181 0.60 -29.23 3.08
CA ILE A 181 1.67 -30.13 3.54
C ILE A 181 1.12 -31.52 3.88
N ASP A 182 0.01 -31.61 4.61
CA ASP A 182 -0.68 -32.88 4.90
C ASP A 182 -1.01 -33.63 3.59
N SER A 183 -1.63 -32.93 2.63
CA SER A 183 -2.02 -33.50 1.34
C SER A 183 -0.82 -34.04 0.55
N VAL A 184 0.30 -33.30 0.53
CA VAL A 184 1.53 -33.76 -0.13
C VAL A 184 2.10 -35.00 0.58
N ARG A 185 2.10 -35.01 1.92
CA ARG A 185 2.57 -36.14 2.74
C ARG A 185 1.78 -37.42 2.45
N TYR A 186 0.45 -37.34 2.47
CA TYR A 186 -0.41 -38.51 2.29
C TYR A 186 -0.56 -38.91 0.81
N GLY A 187 -0.65 -37.95 -0.10
CA GLY A 187 -0.84 -38.22 -1.53
C GLY A 187 0.34 -38.88 -2.23
N ARG A 188 1.53 -38.92 -1.59
CA ARG A 188 2.70 -39.66 -2.07
C ARG A 188 2.75 -41.10 -1.57
N LEU A 189 2.28 -41.35 -0.34
CA LEU A 189 2.15 -42.71 0.22
C LEU A 189 1.22 -43.59 -0.65
N ASP A 190 0.20 -42.98 -1.25
CA ASP A 190 -0.74 -43.67 -2.14
C ASP A 190 -0.22 -43.89 -3.58
N ARG A 191 0.92 -43.29 -3.96
CA ARG A 191 1.49 -43.38 -5.33
C ARG A 191 2.73 -44.27 -5.41
N GLU A 192 3.37 -44.57 -4.28
CA GLU A 192 4.54 -45.45 -4.17
C GLU A 192 4.16 -46.85 -3.64
N GLY A 193 2.88 -47.12 -3.37
CA GLY A 193 2.32 -48.44 -3.03
C GLY A 193 1.43 -48.99 -4.13
#